data_AF-A0A955ZEH9-F1
#
_entry.id   AF-A0A955ZEH9-F1
#
_cell.length_a   1.000
_cell.length_b   1.000
_cell.length_c   1.000
_cell.angle_alpha   90.00
_cell.angle_beta   90.00
_cell.angle_gamma   90.00
#
_symmetry.space_group_name_H-M   'P 1'
#
loop_
_entity.id
_entity.type
_entity.pdbx_description
1 polymer ?
#
loop_
_entity_poly.entity_id
_entity_poly.type
_entity_poly.pdbx_seq_one_letter_code
_entity_poly.pdbx_strand_id
1 'polypeptide(L)'
;MKRALLGLIAVLALAPSVSAAPKQKKPDKASEKGKQVRLKILVVDVADGRAYITPGAKEGLRVGDQIDFGKLKYGVVAVADSSAVLVMDDQHPLAVGDKGRITVELGREEKKVERLQAPPPLSTFKGSWTEAKKPSLDQHPKPVPLGLIEDNRRNRAAISLSGYGVSGGGESFGRAELRAQLHYEPFVSAPFAMDVDVSGQTWFMGDRRASDARPAVRVRQLELSYGQQRSWFGALGRLRYASSFLGQLDGVRVRAPIAGGLSLTAFGGAVPEPLSGVPSSTARFGGELGWEELDWAWRPRVIVGGHASRFDGKIDERRLNASIDLMPQFGHFGTFAEVSFFDADNPWGASTTELSAAGIDADGRAGVVELSAWGRMQQPERSNWLAAFLPPEFLCIAGTSATSPSPCLGSGAVYTGGGEAGLRFDKASVSVGGNASVTQNTTSTMAGGYANTRLIDLVGTMRIDAGVAVSRGTFLNTVAGTLSPGVELLDRRLDLSARYRPALVRYRADESAFLEHLVGAAVWVAPSRSFDLSLDADKAFGSDVDVFVVQGLATWRPEI
;
A
#
# COMPACT_ATOMS: atom_id res chain seq x y z
N MET A 1 43.22 -19.40 16.96
CA MET A 1 41.94 -18.79 16.51
C MET A 1 41.00 -18.49 17.69
N LYS A 2 41.46 -17.68 18.65
CA LYS A 2 40.68 -17.16 19.78
C LYS A 2 41.18 -15.73 19.99
N ARG A 3 40.50 -14.76 19.37
CA ARG A 3 40.61 -13.29 19.47
C ARG A 3 40.16 -12.65 18.14
N ALA A 4 38.88 -12.81 17.83
CA ALA A 4 38.17 -12.09 16.76
C ALA A 4 36.66 -12.16 17.05
N LEU A 5 36.26 -11.79 18.26
CA LEU A 5 34.85 -11.79 18.68
C LEU A 5 34.69 -10.82 19.86
N LEU A 6 35.03 -9.55 19.65
CA LEU A 6 34.86 -8.50 20.68
C LEU A 6 34.73 -7.08 20.10
N GLY A 7 34.31 -6.97 18.83
CA GLY A 7 34.20 -5.69 18.13
C GLY A 7 32.94 -5.61 17.27
N LEU A 8 31.76 -5.90 17.84
CA LEU A 8 30.49 -5.63 17.17
C LEU A 8 29.37 -5.37 18.20
N ILE A 9 29.62 -4.48 19.16
CA ILE A 9 28.60 -3.84 20.01
C ILE A 9 28.96 -2.35 20.10
N ALA A 10 28.71 -1.60 19.02
CA ALA A 10 28.90 -0.14 19.00
C ALA A 10 28.04 0.56 17.92
N VAL A 11 26.81 0.09 17.65
CA VAL A 11 25.82 0.82 16.83
C VAL A 11 24.46 0.93 17.55
N LEU A 12 24.42 0.74 18.87
CA LEU A 12 23.22 0.89 19.71
C LEU A 12 23.23 2.19 20.54
N ALA A 13 23.76 3.27 19.96
CA ALA A 13 23.82 4.59 20.56
C ALA A 13 23.19 5.67 19.67
N LEU A 14 21.97 5.42 19.21
CA LEU A 14 21.00 6.45 18.81
C LEU A 14 19.62 6.07 19.38
N ALA A 15 19.60 5.77 20.69
CA ALA A 15 18.38 5.94 21.46
C ALA A 15 18.26 7.45 21.74
N PRO A 16 17.14 8.13 21.40
CA PRO A 16 16.90 9.44 21.97
C PRO A 16 16.86 9.27 23.49
N SER A 17 17.77 9.96 24.17
CA SER A 17 17.80 10.10 25.61
C SER A 17 16.40 10.54 26.07
N VAL A 18 15.61 9.59 26.56
CA VAL A 18 14.43 9.90 27.36
C VAL A 18 14.98 10.47 28.66
N SER A 19 15.21 11.79 28.65
CA SER A 19 15.51 12.55 29.84
C SER A 19 14.35 12.27 30.80
N ALA A 20 14.66 11.58 31.90
CA ALA A 20 13.70 11.34 32.97
C ALA A 20 13.14 12.71 33.38
N ALA A 21 11.88 12.95 33.06
CA ALA A 21 11.18 14.14 33.51
C ALA A 21 11.36 14.23 35.03
N PRO A 22 11.78 15.38 35.57
CA PRO A 22 11.90 15.54 37.01
C PRO A 22 10.55 15.17 37.63
N LYS A 23 10.55 14.31 38.66
CA LYS A 23 9.37 13.99 39.46
C LYS A 23 8.79 15.31 39.97
N GLN A 24 7.80 15.85 39.26
CA GLN A 24 6.98 16.93 39.77
C GLN A 24 6.25 16.37 40.98
N LYS A 25 6.62 16.87 42.17
CA LYS A 25 5.80 16.77 43.37
C LYS A 25 4.36 17.06 42.97
N LYS A 26 3.44 16.12 43.21
CA LYS A 26 2.00 16.39 43.21
C LYS A 26 1.79 17.64 44.09
N PRO A 27 1.32 18.77 43.57
CA PRO A 27 0.86 19.82 44.44
C PRO A 27 -0.38 19.29 45.16
N ASP A 28 -0.40 19.48 46.48
CA ASP A 28 -1.57 19.24 47.30
C ASP A 28 -2.76 19.97 46.67
N LYS A 29 -3.81 19.22 46.34
CA LYS A 29 -5.10 19.76 45.90
C LYS A 29 -5.77 20.45 47.07
N ALA A 30 -5.28 21.63 47.43
CA ALA A 30 -6.09 22.64 48.08
C ALA A 30 -7.00 23.26 47.01
N SER A 31 -8.30 23.29 47.30
CA SER A 31 -9.38 23.74 46.42
C SER A 31 -9.19 25.19 45.95
N GLU A 32 -8.60 25.41 44.76
CA GLU A 32 -8.63 26.68 44.02
C GLU A 32 -9.95 26.87 43.23
N LYS A 33 -11.10 26.49 43.81
CA LYS A 33 -12.41 26.85 43.23
C LYS A 33 -12.60 28.36 43.34
N GLY A 34 -12.84 29.04 42.22
CA GLY A 34 -13.20 30.47 42.16
C GLY A 34 -12.05 31.44 41.86
N LYS A 35 -10.83 30.95 41.59
CA LYS A 35 -9.69 31.81 41.25
C LYS A 35 -9.72 32.17 39.77
N GLN A 36 -9.69 33.46 39.46
CA GLN A 36 -9.57 33.96 38.08
C GLN A 36 -8.12 33.88 37.60
N VAL A 37 -7.88 33.22 36.47
CA VAL A 37 -6.56 33.08 35.84
C VAL A 37 -6.61 33.63 34.42
N ARG A 38 -5.61 34.43 34.05
CA ARG A 38 -5.47 34.98 32.70
C ARG A 38 -4.67 34.01 31.84
N LEU A 39 -5.31 33.44 30.83
CA LEU A 39 -4.68 32.54 29.86
C LEU A 39 -4.16 33.31 28.65
N LYS A 40 -2.98 32.90 28.16
CA LYS A 40 -2.46 33.30 26.86
C LYS A 40 -2.85 32.23 25.86
N ILE A 41 -3.52 32.63 24.78
CA ILE A 41 -4.04 31.75 23.75
C ILE A 41 -3.18 31.89 22.51
N LEU A 42 -2.89 30.79 21.82
CA LEU A 42 -2.18 30.76 20.54
C LEU A 42 -3.01 29.98 19.52
N VAL A 43 -3.20 30.54 18.32
CA VAL A 43 -3.75 29.81 17.16
C VAL A 43 -2.67 28.89 16.63
N VAL A 44 -2.94 27.58 16.66
CA VAL A 44 -2.02 26.53 16.22
C VAL A 44 -2.38 25.95 14.86
N ASP A 45 -3.65 26.07 14.45
CA ASP A 45 -4.12 25.63 13.14
C ASP A 45 -5.40 26.38 12.73
N VAL A 46 -5.70 26.43 11.44
CA VAL A 46 -6.89 27.07 10.87
C VAL A 46 -7.45 26.19 9.75
N ALA A 47 -8.70 25.74 9.89
CA ALA A 47 -9.39 24.94 8.86
C ALA A 47 -10.90 25.16 8.90
N ASP A 48 -11.54 25.22 7.73
CA ASP A 48 -13.00 25.24 7.57
C ASP A 48 -13.72 26.35 8.39
N GLY A 49 -13.21 27.59 8.30
CA GLY A 49 -13.75 28.73 9.05
C GLY A 49 -13.56 28.62 10.57
N ARG A 50 -12.71 27.70 11.04
CA ARG A 50 -12.42 27.48 12.46
C ARG A 50 -10.94 27.66 12.75
N ALA A 51 -10.65 28.23 13.92
CA ALA A 51 -9.29 28.32 14.45
C ALA A 51 -9.12 27.35 15.63
N TYR A 52 -8.08 26.54 15.58
CA TYR A 52 -7.68 25.65 16.66
C TYR A 52 -6.66 26.36 17.53
N ILE A 53 -6.89 26.35 18.83
CA ILE A 53 -6.13 27.13 19.79
C ILE A 53 -5.61 26.28 20.95
N THR A 54 -4.55 26.75 21.60
CA THR A 54 -4.03 26.18 22.85
C THR A 54 -3.85 27.30 23.89
N PRO A 55 -4.09 27.06 25.20
CA PRO A 55 -4.50 25.80 25.85
C PRO A 55 -6.02 25.50 25.86
N GLY A 56 -6.41 24.32 26.37
CA GLY A 56 -7.79 23.81 26.45
C GLY A 56 -8.37 23.65 27.87
N ALA A 57 -9.21 22.64 28.08
CA ALA A 57 -10.02 22.46 29.29
C ALA A 57 -9.21 22.30 30.59
N LYS A 58 -8.00 21.70 30.53
CA LYS A 58 -7.13 21.51 31.69
C LYS A 58 -6.69 22.84 32.31
N GLU A 59 -6.56 23.87 31.50
CA GLU A 59 -6.20 25.23 31.93
C GLU A 59 -7.42 26.09 32.27
N GLY A 60 -8.63 25.53 32.17
CA GLY A 60 -9.88 26.16 32.60
C GLY A 60 -10.76 26.72 31.47
N LEU A 61 -10.39 26.55 30.20
CA LEU A 61 -11.22 26.99 29.08
C LEU A 61 -12.51 26.15 28.96
N ARG A 62 -13.63 26.76 28.58
CA ARG A 62 -14.94 26.10 28.44
C ARG A 62 -15.67 26.54 27.17
N VAL A 63 -16.61 25.72 26.71
CA VAL A 63 -17.49 26.08 25.59
C VAL A 63 -18.34 27.30 25.97
N GLY A 64 -18.46 28.26 25.04
CA GLY A 64 -19.13 29.54 25.22
C GLY A 64 -18.23 30.66 25.73
N ASP A 65 -17.00 30.35 26.15
CA ASP A 65 -16.02 31.36 26.53
C ASP A 65 -15.69 32.28 25.33
N GLN A 66 -15.41 33.55 25.62
CA GLN A 66 -15.09 34.56 24.61
C GLN A 66 -13.62 34.94 24.72
N ILE A 67 -12.86 34.70 23.65
CA ILE A 67 -11.42 34.97 23.61
C ILE A 67 -11.17 36.24 22.82
N ASP A 68 -10.41 37.15 23.44
CA ASP A 68 -10.02 38.41 22.82
C ASP A 68 -8.76 38.21 21.96
N PHE A 69 -8.88 38.48 20.65
CA PHE A 69 -7.76 38.63 19.72
C PHE A 69 -7.69 40.09 19.27
N GLY A 70 -6.90 40.89 19.98
CA GLY A 70 -6.85 42.33 19.77
C GLY A 70 -8.18 43.00 20.15
N LYS A 71 -8.90 43.54 19.16
CA LYS A 71 -10.23 44.16 19.35
C LYS A 71 -11.40 43.22 19.05
N LEU A 72 -11.11 42.03 18.54
CA LEU A 72 -12.10 41.07 18.09
C LEU A 72 -12.31 39.99 19.15
N LYS A 73 -13.54 39.48 19.23
CA LYS A 73 -13.94 38.44 20.18
C LYS A 73 -14.44 37.23 19.42
N TYR A 74 -13.91 36.07 19.78
CA TYR A 74 -14.30 34.80 19.17
C TYR A 74 -14.83 33.86 20.25
N GLY A 75 -15.95 33.19 19.94
CA GLY A 75 -16.57 32.22 20.82
C GLY A 75 -15.93 30.85 20.71
N VAL A 76 -15.66 30.23 21.86
CA VAL A 76 -15.22 28.84 21.94
C VAL A 76 -16.42 27.92 21.72
N VAL A 77 -16.37 27.09 20.68
CA VAL A 77 -17.47 26.18 20.32
C VAL A 77 -17.23 24.73 20.71
N ALA A 78 -15.96 24.36 20.92
CA ALA A 78 -15.56 23.04 21.40
C ALA A 78 -14.27 23.17 22.21
N VAL A 79 -14.11 22.31 23.21
CA VAL A 79 -12.92 22.28 24.07
C VAL A 79 -12.51 20.83 24.29
N ALA A 80 -11.23 20.52 24.09
CA ALA A 80 -10.57 19.30 24.49
C ALA A 80 -9.63 19.57 25.67
N ASP A 81 -8.97 18.55 26.21
CA ASP A 81 -8.06 18.69 27.36
C ASP A 81 -6.97 19.77 27.15
N SER A 82 -6.32 19.76 25.99
CA SER A 82 -5.13 20.57 25.67
C SER A 82 -5.40 21.73 24.70
N SER A 83 -6.54 21.70 24.03
CA SER A 83 -6.87 22.56 22.90
C SER A 83 -8.35 22.96 22.89
N ALA A 84 -8.69 23.94 22.07
CA ALA A 84 -10.07 24.36 21.85
C ALA A 84 -10.28 24.89 20.44
N VAL A 85 -11.54 25.08 20.06
CA VAL A 85 -11.95 25.49 18.72
C VAL A 85 -12.77 26.76 18.80
N LEU A 86 -12.41 27.72 17.95
CA LEU A 86 -13.13 28.96 17.71
C LEU A 86 -13.82 28.88 16.34
N VAL A 87 -15.00 29.48 16.22
CA VAL A 87 -15.60 29.78 14.91
C VAL A 87 -15.20 31.19 14.52
N MET A 88 -14.66 31.34 13.31
CA MET A 88 -14.30 32.62 12.73
C MET A 88 -15.42 33.11 11.81
N ASP A 89 -15.54 34.43 11.67
CA ASP A 89 -16.34 35.03 10.62
C ASP A 89 -15.50 35.21 9.35
N ASP A 90 -16.15 35.25 8.18
CA ASP A 90 -15.45 35.44 6.90
C ASP A 90 -14.83 36.85 6.78
N GLN A 91 -15.23 37.78 7.65
CA GLN A 91 -14.80 39.17 7.62
C GLN A 91 -13.49 39.41 8.38
N HIS A 92 -13.19 38.58 9.39
CA HIS A 92 -12.00 38.73 10.22
C HIS A 92 -11.33 37.38 10.50
N PRO A 93 -10.59 36.83 9.52
CA PRO A 93 -9.89 35.56 9.70
C PRO A 93 -8.73 35.70 10.69
N LEU A 94 -8.52 34.67 11.50
CA LEU A 94 -7.32 34.48 12.31
C LEU A 94 -6.28 33.68 11.52
N ALA A 95 -5.00 33.97 11.75
CA ALA A 95 -3.88 33.24 11.16
C ALA A 95 -3.17 32.37 12.21
N VAL A 96 -2.51 31.29 11.75
CA VAL A 96 -1.64 30.47 12.61
C VAL A 96 -0.53 31.35 13.20
N GLY A 97 -0.38 31.30 14.52
CA GLY A 97 0.56 32.12 15.28
C GLY A 97 -0.06 33.35 15.96
N ASP A 98 -1.33 33.67 15.66
CA ASP A 98 -2.05 34.76 16.32
C ASP A 98 -2.24 34.50 17.82
N LYS A 99 -2.15 35.57 18.60
CA LYS A 99 -2.13 35.50 20.07
C LYS A 99 -3.36 36.16 20.67
N GLY A 100 -4.14 35.37 21.40
CA GLY A 100 -5.34 35.80 22.11
C GLY A 100 -5.16 35.81 23.62
N ARG A 101 -6.15 36.35 24.34
CA ARG A 101 -6.20 36.34 25.80
C ARG A 101 -7.63 36.13 26.29
N ILE A 102 -7.74 35.46 27.42
CA ILE A 102 -9.00 35.31 28.15
C ILE A 102 -8.73 35.26 29.65
N THR A 103 -9.70 35.65 30.47
CA THR A 103 -9.69 35.40 31.91
C THR A 103 -10.74 34.34 32.22
N VAL A 104 -10.32 33.20 32.78
CA VAL A 104 -11.20 32.08 33.13
C VAL A 104 -11.22 31.87 34.63
N GLU A 105 -12.30 31.30 35.16
CA GLU A 105 -12.44 30.96 36.57
C GLU A 105 -12.18 29.46 36.78
N LEU A 106 -11.15 29.13 37.57
CA LEU A 106 -10.79 27.75 37.86
C LEU A 106 -11.87 27.08 38.74
N GLY A 107 -12.25 25.86 38.37
CA GLY A 107 -13.21 25.04 39.13
C GLY A 107 -14.68 25.41 38.92
N ARG A 108 -15.02 26.21 37.90
CA ARG A 108 -16.39 26.45 37.47
C ARG A 108 -17.08 25.14 37.10
N GLU A 109 -18.21 24.84 37.76
CA GLU A 109 -19.04 23.68 37.43
C GLU A 109 -19.58 23.83 36.00
N GLU A 110 -19.52 22.73 35.25
CA GLU A 110 -20.05 22.68 33.88
C GLU A 110 -21.51 23.16 33.89
N LYS A 111 -21.80 24.22 33.14
CA LYS A 111 -23.17 24.41 32.68
C LYS A 111 -23.52 23.13 31.93
N LYS A 112 -24.48 22.36 32.45
CA LYS A 112 -25.03 21.15 31.81
C LYS A 112 -25.22 21.47 30.33
N VAL A 113 -24.30 20.95 29.52
CA VAL A 113 -24.34 21.07 28.08
C VAL A 113 -25.65 20.43 27.66
N GLU A 114 -26.41 21.15 26.83
CA GLU A 114 -27.55 20.59 26.15
C GLU A 114 -27.08 19.31 25.47
N ARG A 115 -27.59 18.17 25.95
CA ARG A 115 -27.15 16.85 25.54
C ARG A 115 -27.29 16.83 24.02
N LEU A 116 -26.15 16.87 23.31
CA LEU A 116 -26.15 16.76 21.85
C LEU A 116 -27.04 15.57 21.51
N GLN A 117 -27.88 15.73 20.49
CA GLN A 117 -28.67 14.62 19.97
C GLN A 117 -27.75 13.41 19.87
N ALA A 118 -28.24 12.26 20.37
CA ALA A 118 -27.48 11.03 20.28
C ALA A 118 -26.97 10.90 18.84
N PRO A 119 -25.66 10.62 18.65
CA PRO A 119 -25.11 10.53 17.31
C PRO A 119 -26.03 9.60 16.50
N PRO A 120 -26.32 9.95 15.24
CA PRO A 120 -27.11 9.08 14.39
C PRO A 120 -26.57 7.65 14.49
N PRO A 121 -27.43 6.63 14.57
CA PRO A 121 -26.97 5.25 14.65
C PRO A 121 -25.95 4.99 13.55
N LEU A 122 -24.95 4.13 13.79
CA LEU A 122 -23.85 3.87 12.84
C LEU A 122 -24.34 3.52 11.42
N SER A 123 -25.56 3.00 11.29
CA SER A 123 -26.25 2.78 10.02
C SER A 123 -26.44 4.04 9.18
N THR A 124 -26.54 5.23 9.78
CA THR A 124 -26.67 6.53 9.11
C THR A 124 -25.36 6.96 8.42
N PHE A 125 -24.21 6.42 8.83
CA PHE A 125 -22.90 6.71 8.26
C PHE A 125 -22.41 5.59 7.32
N LYS A 126 -23.30 4.67 6.95
CA LYS A 126 -23.00 3.58 6.00
C LYS A 126 -22.67 4.19 4.63
N GLY A 127 -21.42 4.10 4.22
CA GLY A 127 -20.90 4.69 2.98
C GLY A 127 -20.22 6.06 3.15
N SER A 128 -20.19 6.62 4.37
CA SER A 128 -19.56 7.93 4.65
C SER A 128 -18.06 7.86 4.94
N TRP A 129 -17.50 6.65 5.12
CA TRP A 129 -16.09 6.42 5.40
C TRP A 129 -15.43 5.69 4.23
N THR A 130 -14.21 6.08 3.86
CA THR A 130 -13.39 5.32 2.92
C THR A 130 -13.05 3.96 3.52
N GLU A 131 -13.12 2.93 2.69
CA GLU A 131 -12.79 1.55 3.06
C GLU A 131 -11.42 1.52 3.75
N ALA A 132 -11.34 0.91 4.94
CA ALA A 132 -10.09 0.79 5.68
C ALA A 132 -8.99 0.23 4.77
N LYS A 133 -7.79 0.83 4.80
CA LYS A 133 -6.63 0.32 4.08
C LYS A 133 -6.47 -1.16 4.42
N LYS A 134 -6.62 -2.00 3.40
CA LYS A 134 -6.56 -3.46 3.55
C LYS A 134 -5.24 -3.83 4.23
N PRO A 135 -5.23 -4.76 5.20
CA PRO A 135 -4.02 -5.21 5.89
C PRO A 135 -2.89 -5.62 4.94
N SER A 136 -3.23 -6.00 3.71
CA SER A 136 -2.31 -6.27 2.60
C SER A 136 -1.37 -5.10 2.25
N LEU A 137 -1.64 -3.87 2.70
CA LEU A 137 -0.78 -2.70 2.48
C LEU A 137 0.31 -2.52 3.54
N ASP A 138 0.21 -3.21 4.68
CA ASP A 138 1.23 -3.27 5.73
C ASP A 138 1.85 -4.70 5.85
N GLN A 139 1.40 -5.62 5.01
CA GLN A 139 2.01 -6.93 4.90
C GLN A 139 3.23 -6.84 3.97
N HIS A 140 4.40 -7.09 4.53
CA HIS A 140 5.54 -7.62 3.79
C HIS A 140 5.42 -9.15 3.82
N PRO A 141 4.60 -9.79 2.96
CA PRO A 141 4.56 -11.25 2.93
C PRO A 141 5.98 -11.73 2.65
N LYS A 142 6.54 -12.51 3.57
CA LYS A 142 7.79 -13.24 3.31
C LYS A 142 7.55 -14.00 2.00
N PRO A 143 8.47 -13.91 1.02
CA PRO A 143 8.39 -14.75 -0.16
C PRO A 143 8.26 -16.19 0.30
N VAL A 144 7.09 -16.80 0.08
CA VAL A 144 6.97 -18.25 0.20
C VAL A 144 7.81 -18.76 -0.96
N PRO A 145 8.90 -19.50 -0.71
CA PRO A 145 9.67 -20.07 -1.80
C PRO A 145 8.71 -20.98 -2.57
N LEU A 146 8.27 -20.52 -3.73
CA LEU A 146 7.72 -21.40 -4.74
C LEU A 146 8.90 -22.31 -5.05
N GLY A 147 8.83 -23.58 -4.62
CA GLY A 147 9.92 -24.54 -4.72
C GLY A 147 10.54 -24.54 -6.12
N LEU A 148 11.79 -25.01 -6.23
CA LEU A 148 12.57 -25.09 -7.47
C LEU A 148 11.69 -25.51 -8.65
N ILE A 149 11.23 -24.53 -9.43
CA ILE A 149 10.62 -24.79 -10.72
C ILE A 149 11.78 -25.29 -11.56
N GLU A 150 11.74 -26.55 -11.97
CA GLU A 150 12.60 -27.01 -13.06
C GLU A 150 12.23 -26.16 -14.28
N ASP A 151 13.04 -25.14 -14.54
CA ASP A 151 12.81 -24.07 -15.51
C ASP A 151 12.76 -24.55 -16.97
N ASN A 152 12.74 -25.86 -17.21
CA ASN A 152 12.95 -26.46 -18.53
C ASN A 152 11.92 -27.52 -18.93
N ARG A 153 10.75 -27.62 -18.26
CA ARG A 153 9.66 -28.48 -18.76
C ARG A 153 8.83 -27.73 -19.80
N ARG A 154 8.64 -28.37 -20.96
CA ARG A 154 7.81 -27.90 -22.08
C ARG A 154 6.33 -27.82 -21.73
N ASN A 155 5.89 -28.70 -20.84
CA ASN A 155 4.53 -28.70 -20.31
C ASN A 155 4.59 -28.44 -18.82
N ARG A 156 3.76 -27.53 -18.34
CA ARG A 156 3.66 -27.18 -16.91
C ARG A 156 2.21 -26.95 -16.58
N ALA A 157 1.76 -27.48 -15.45
CA ALA A 157 0.52 -27.02 -14.86
C ALA A 157 0.67 -26.74 -13.38
N ALA A 158 -0.21 -25.88 -12.89
CA ALA A 158 -0.36 -25.60 -11.48
C ALA A 158 -1.85 -25.41 -11.15
N ILE A 159 -2.30 -26.03 -10.07
CA ILE A 159 -3.59 -25.77 -9.45
C ILE A 159 -3.31 -25.20 -8.07
N SER A 160 -3.90 -24.05 -7.77
CA SER A 160 -3.72 -23.37 -6.49
C SER A 160 -5.05 -23.01 -5.88
N LEU A 161 -5.19 -23.23 -4.58
CA LEU A 161 -6.31 -22.76 -3.78
C LEU A 161 -5.74 -21.77 -2.77
N SER A 162 -6.20 -20.53 -2.82
CA SER A 162 -5.85 -19.51 -1.85
C SER A 162 -7.10 -18.97 -1.18
N GLY A 163 -6.97 -18.49 0.05
CA GLY A 163 -8.07 -17.82 0.71
C GLY A 163 -7.63 -17.10 1.95
N TYR A 164 -8.47 -16.16 2.38
CA TYR A 164 -8.37 -15.54 3.68
C TYR A 164 -9.75 -15.34 4.28
N GLY A 165 -9.81 -15.32 5.60
CA GLY A 165 -10.97 -14.99 6.39
C GLY A 165 -10.58 -14.03 7.50
N VAL A 166 -11.47 -13.10 7.80
CA VAL A 166 -11.38 -12.12 8.87
C VAL A 166 -12.66 -12.22 9.68
N SER A 167 -12.55 -12.25 11.00
CA SER A 167 -13.71 -12.23 11.90
C SER A 167 -13.44 -11.33 13.09
N GLY A 168 -14.38 -10.44 13.41
CA GLY A 168 -14.28 -9.51 14.52
C GLY A 168 -15.58 -8.72 14.71
N GLY A 169 -15.88 -8.30 15.94
CA GLY A 169 -17.05 -7.45 16.23
C GLY A 169 -18.42 -8.04 15.85
N GLY A 170 -18.54 -9.38 15.78
CA GLY A 170 -19.76 -10.07 15.35
C GLY A 170 -19.91 -10.22 13.83
N GLU A 171 -18.99 -9.68 13.04
CA GLU A 171 -18.95 -9.84 11.60
C GLU A 171 -17.82 -10.79 11.18
N SER A 172 -18.01 -11.43 10.03
CA SER A 172 -16.95 -12.17 9.36
C SER A 172 -17.02 -11.92 7.87
N PHE A 173 -15.85 -11.88 7.24
CA PHE A 173 -15.67 -11.72 5.81
C PHE A 173 -14.53 -12.62 5.36
N GLY A 174 -14.64 -13.21 4.17
CA GLY A 174 -13.56 -13.98 3.60
C GLY A 174 -13.63 -14.04 2.08
N ARG A 175 -12.52 -14.48 1.49
CA ARG A 175 -12.38 -14.76 0.07
C ARG A 175 -11.70 -16.11 -0.10
N ALA A 176 -12.16 -16.88 -1.08
CA ALA A 176 -11.42 -18.03 -1.60
C ALA A 176 -11.25 -17.87 -3.12
N GLU A 177 -10.11 -18.32 -3.64
CA GLU A 177 -9.78 -18.37 -5.06
C GLU A 177 -9.17 -19.72 -5.41
N LEU A 178 -9.80 -20.44 -6.33
CA LEU A 178 -9.23 -21.60 -7.00
C LEU A 178 -8.69 -21.15 -8.36
N ARG A 179 -7.42 -21.39 -8.64
CA ARG A 179 -6.74 -21.00 -9.87
C ARG A 179 -6.06 -22.20 -10.53
N ALA A 180 -6.23 -22.33 -11.83
CA ALA A 180 -5.57 -23.32 -12.66
C ALA A 180 -4.73 -22.62 -13.72
N GLN A 181 -3.50 -23.07 -13.89
CA GLN A 181 -2.55 -22.59 -14.89
C GLN A 181 -2.01 -23.77 -15.70
N LEU A 182 -1.86 -23.59 -17.00
CA LEU A 182 -1.30 -24.56 -17.93
C LEU A 182 -0.46 -23.82 -18.97
N HIS A 183 0.76 -24.31 -19.18
CA HIS A 183 1.59 -24.02 -20.35
C HIS A 183 1.81 -25.33 -21.09
N TYR A 184 1.54 -25.35 -22.39
CA TYR A 184 1.58 -26.57 -23.19
C TYR A 184 2.25 -26.33 -24.55
N GLU A 185 3.36 -27.01 -24.81
CA GLU A 185 4.08 -27.01 -26.09
C GLU A 185 3.90 -28.36 -26.80
N PRO A 186 2.84 -28.54 -27.63
CA PRO A 186 2.49 -29.84 -28.22
C PRO A 186 3.53 -30.42 -29.17
N PHE A 187 4.34 -29.58 -29.81
CA PHE A 187 5.20 -29.98 -30.92
C PHE A 187 6.67 -29.75 -30.59
N VAL A 188 7.47 -30.81 -30.74
CA VAL A 188 8.93 -30.73 -30.53
C VAL A 188 9.61 -29.87 -31.58
N SER A 189 9.10 -29.91 -32.81
CA SER A 189 9.69 -29.31 -34.00
C SER A 189 9.06 -27.98 -34.41
N ALA A 190 7.95 -27.58 -33.79
CA ALA A 190 7.26 -26.33 -34.09
C ALA A 190 7.16 -25.48 -32.81
N PRO A 191 7.49 -24.17 -32.87
CA PRO A 191 7.48 -23.29 -31.71
C PRO A 191 6.07 -22.83 -31.38
N PHE A 192 5.14 -23.77 -31.18
CA PHE A 192 3.75 -23.47 -30.84
C PHE A 192 3.52 -23.74 -29.35
N ALA A 193 2.87 -22.80 -28.66
CA ALA A 193 2.47 -22.98 -27.28
C ALA A 193 1.04 -22.51 -27.02
N MET A 194 0.41 -23.14 -26.03
CA MET A 194 -0.88 -22.74 -25.48
C MET A 194 -0.73 -22.42 -24.00
N ASP A 195 -1.16 -21.23 -23.59
CA ASP A 195 -1.17 -20.76 -22.22
C ASP A 195 -2.60 -20.54 -21.72
N VAL A 196 -2.93 -21.12 -20.57
CA VAL A 196 -4.23 -20.99 -19.92
C VAL A 196 -4.02 -20.61 -18.47
N ASP A 197 -4.72 -19.57 -18.01
CA ASP A 197 -4.74 -19.14 -16.61
C ASP A 197 -6.17 -18.69 -16.26
N VAL A 198 -6.85 -19.51 -15.46
CA VAL A 198 -8.25 -19.31 -15.08
C VAL A 198 -8.35 -19.37 -13.56
N SER A 199 -9.19 -18.49 -13.00
CA SER A 199 -9.46 -18.43 -11.57
C SER A 199 -10.95 -18.31 -11.30
N GLY A 200 -11.45 -19.04 -10.31
CA GLY A 200 -12.78 -18.88 -9.73
C GLY A 200 -12.64 -18.32 -8.32
N GLN A 201 -13.24 -17.18 -8.06
CA GLN A 201 -13.22 -16.51 -6.77
C GLN A 201 -14.61 -16.38 -6.18
N THR A 202 -14.71 -16.50 -4.87
CA THR A 202 -15.94 -16.35 -4.10
C THR A 202 -15.66 -15.58 -2.82
N TRP A 203 -16.69 -14.91 -2.32
CA TRP A 203 -16.63 -14.17 -1.07
C TRP A 203 -17.66 -14.73 -0.09
N PHE A 204 -17.32 -14.65 1.18
CA PHE A 204 -18.17 -15.10 2.27
C PHE A 204 -18.34 -13.95 3.24
N MET A 205 -19.54 -13.75 3.76
CA MET A 205 -19.84 -12.90 4.90
C MET A 205 -20.67 -13.72 5.88
N GLY A 206 -20.60 -13.42 7.18
CA GLY A 206 -21.25 -14.17 8.28
C GLY A 206 -22.78 -14.27 8.19
N ASP A 207 -23.51 -13.71 9.17
CA ASP A 207 -24.98 -13.85 9.32
C ASP A 207 -25.82 -13.29 8.16
N ARG A 208 -25.18 -12.70 7.15
CA ARG A 208 -25.79 -12.50 5.85
C ARG A 208 -25.13 -13.47 4.90
N ARG A 209 -25.94 -14.36 4.31
CA ARG A 209 -25.54 -14.99 3.04
C ARG A 209 -24.95 -13.88 2.19
N ALA A 210 -23.71 -14.06 1.74
CA ALA A 210 -23.10 -13.23 0.71
C ALA A 210 -23.84 -13.42 -0.64
N SER A 211 -25.18 -13.43 -0.64
CA SER A 211 -26.02 -13.72 -1.79
C SER A 211 -25.84 -12.70 -2.92
N ASP A 212 -25.30 -11.52 -2.60
CA ASP A 212 -25.02 -10.48 -3.59
C ASP A 212 -23.58 -10.56 -4.12
N ALA A 213 -22.65 -11.22 -3.41
CA ALA A 213 -21.30 -11.44 -3.88
C ALA A 213 -21.28 -12.66 -4.81
N ARG A 214 -21.57 -12.41 -6.09
CA ARG A 214 -21.58 -13.46 -7.11
C ARG A 214 -20.18 -14.09 -7.22
N PRO A 215 -20.06 -15.42 -7.23
CA PRO A 215 -18.82 -16.07 -7.62
C PRO A 215 -18.38 -15.52 -8.98
N ALA A 216 -17.14 -15.09 -9.07
CA ALA A 216 -16.59 -14.54 -10.30
C ALA A 216 -15.58 -15.53 -10.89
N VAL A 217 -15.78 -15.87 -12.15
CA VAL A 217 -14.80 -16.62 -12.94
C VAL A 217 -14.03 -15.62 -13.78
N ARG A 218 -12.71 -15.62 -13.65
CA ARG A 218 -11.82 -14.74 -14.40
C ARG A 218 -10.83 -15.59 -15.19
N VAL A 219 -10.89 -15.46 -16.51
CA VAL A 219 -9.78 -15.86 -17.39
C VAL A 219 -8.75 -14.73 -17.35
N ARG A 220 -7.52 -15.03 -16.95
CA ARG A 220 -6.38 -14.11 -16.84
C ARG A 220 -5.45 -14.24 -18.04
N GLN A 221 -5.37 -15.44 -18.62
CA GLN A 221 -4.66 -15.74 -19.85
C GLN A 221 -5.37 -16.88 -20.58
N LEU A 222 -5.53 -16.74 -21.89
CA LEU A 222 -5.96 -17.80 -22.80
C LEU A 222 -5.35 -17.46 -24.16
N GLU A 223 -4.14 -17.93 -24.37
CA GLU A 223 -3.26 -17.46 -25.43
C GLU A 223 -2.76 -18.64 -26.26
N LEU A 224 -2.83 -18.48 -27.57
CA LEU A 224 -2.10 -19.33 -28.51
C LEU A 224 -0.94 -18.52 -29.04
N SER A 225 0.27 -19.09 -28.98
CA SER A 225 1.48 -18.43 -29.42
C SER A 225 2.27 -19.27 -30.42
N TYR A 226 2.97 -18.59 -31.30
CA TYR A 226 3.88 -19.16 -32.28
C TYR A 226 5.17 -18.37 -32.29
N GLY A 227 6.30 -19.06 -32.20
CA GLY A 227 7.64 -18.47 -32.23
C GLY A 227 8.29 -18.39 -30.86
N GLN A 228 9.47 -17.76 -30.80
CA GLN A 228 10.23 -17.55 -29.57
C GLN A 228 10.54 -16.06 -29.39
N GLN A 229 10.85 -15.64 -28.16
CA GLN A 229 11.09 -14.21 -27.87
C GLN A 229 12.22 -13.56 -28.69
N ARG A 230 13.22 -14.33 -29.16
CA ARG A 230 14.33 -13.85 -30.00
C ARG A 230 14.10 -14.01 -31.51
N SER A 231 12.99 -14.61 -31.91
CA SER A 231 12.62 -14.80 -33.32
C SER A 231 11.28 -14.11 -33.62
N TRP A 232 10.73 -14.35 -34.80
CA TRP A 232 9.34 -13.98 -35.06
C TRP A 232 8.44 -14.61 -34.01
N PHE A 233 7.59 -13.80 -33.40
CA PHE A 233 6.64 -14.23 -32.39
C PHE A 233 5.26 -13.65 -32.70
N GLY A 234 4.23 -14.48 -32.58
CA GLY A 234 2.84 -14.08 -32.68
C GLY A 234 2.04 -14.72 -31.55
N ALA A 235 1.12 -13.96 -30.96
CA ALA A 235 0.21 -14.44 -29.95
C ALA A 235 -1.20 -13.90 -30.19
N LEU A 236 -2.21 -14.72 -29.92
CA LEU A 236 -3.62 -14.35 -30.06
C LEU A 236 -4.47 -14.92 -28.93
N GLY A 237 -5.54 -14.20 -28.60
CA GLY A 237 -6.49 -14.56 -27.54
C GLY A 237 -6.44 -13.56 -26.40
N ARG A 238 -6.60 -14.05 -25.17
CA ARG A 238 -6.47 -13.26 -23.94
C ARG A 238 -5.03 -13.23 -23.49
N LEU A 239 -4.31 -12.19 -23.91
CA LEU A 239 -2.93 -11.94 -23.57
C LEU A 239 -2.84 -11.45 -22.13
N ARG A 240 -1.94 -12.02 -21.33
CA ARG A 240 -1.66 -11.52 -19.97
C ARG A 240 -0.88 -10.21 -20.01
N TYR A 241 0.02 -10.10 -20.98
CA TYR A 241 0.84 -8.92 -21.26
C TYR A 241 0.88 -8.67 -22.77
N ALA A 242 0.09 -7.70 -23.23
CA ALA A 242 0.09 -7.29 -24.63
C ALA A 242 1.39 -6.58 -25.03
N SER A 243 2.02 -5.91 -24.07
CA SER A 243 3.25 -5.16 -24.27
C SER A 243 4.04 -5.06 -22.96
N SER A 244 5.22 -4.45 -22.99
CA SER A 244 6.02 -4.22 -21.78
C SER A 244 5.35 -3.21 -20.83
N PHE A 245 4.53 -2.32 -21.37
CA PHE A 245 3.80 -1.28 -20.64
C PHE A 245 2.28 -1.53 -20.57
N LEU A 246 1.76 -2.50 -21.32
CA LEU A 246 0.34 -2.83 -21.37
C LEU A 246 0.08 -4.26 -20.88
N GLY A 247 -0.77 -4.36 -19.87
CA GLY A 247 -1.21 -5.62 -19.27
C GLY A 247 -2.19 -6.40 -20.16
N GLN A 248 -3.31 -6.80 -19.56
CA GLN A 248 -4.23 -7.77 -20.16
C GLN A 248 -4.96 -7.20 -21.40
N LEU A 249 -5.04 -7.98 -22.48
CA LEU A 249 -5.71 -7.60 -23.73
C LEU A 249 -6.32 -8.83 -24.42
N ASP A 250 -7.58 -8.75 -24.83
CA ASP A 250 -8.20 -9.73 -25.71
C ASP A 250 -7.93 -9.32 -27.16
N GLY A 251 -6.90 -9.91 -27.77
CA GLY A 251 -6.44 -9.47 -29.09
C GLY A 251 -5.25 -10.24 -29.62
N VAL A 252 -4.41 -9.53 -30.36
CA VAL A 252 -3.24 -10.06 -31.05
C VAL A 252 -2.01 -9.25 -30.70
N ARG A 253 -0.87 -9.94 -30.59
CA ARG A 253 0.46 -9.36 -30.47
C ARG A 253 1.38 -10.02 -31.49
N VAL A 254 2.18 -9.23 -32.19
CA VAL A 254 3.21 -9.73 -33.11
C VAL A 254 4.52 -9.02 -32.80
N ARG A 255 5.62 -9.76 -32.79
CA ARG A 255 6.98 -9.25 -32.65
C ARG A 255 7.84 -9.78 -33.78
N ALA A 256 8.62 -8.88 -34.39
CA ALA A 256 9.56 -9.17 -35.44
C ALA A 256 10.98 -8.72 -35.03
N PRO A 257 12.00 -9.58 -35.12
CA PRO A 257 13.38 -9.14 -34.98
C PRO A 257 13.78 -8.31 -36.22
N ILE A 258 14.49 -7.20 -36.00
CA ILE A 258 14.97 -6.31 -37.08
C ILE A 258 16.46 -6.55 -37.33
N ALA A 259 17.30 -6.28 -36.33
CA ALA A 259 18.75 -6.44 -36.40
C ALA A 259 19.38 -6.33 -35.00
N GLY A 260 20.44 -7.10 -34.70
CA GLY A 260 21.32 -6.87 -33.53
C GLY A 260 20.60 -6.58 -32.21
N GLY A 261 19.73 -7.50 -31.74
CA GLY A 261 18.96 -7.33 -30.50
C GLY A 261 17.74 -6.41 -30.63
N LEU A 262 17.60 -5.65 -31.71
CA LEU A 262 16.45 -4.80 -32.01
C LEU A 262 15.25 -5.62 -32.49
N SER A 263 14.08 -5.28 -31.99
CA SER A 263 12.81 -5.89 -32.35
C SER A 263 11.66 -4.88 -32.33
N LEU A 264 10.71 -5.06 -33.24
CA LEU A 264 9.49 -4.29 -33.32
C LEU A 264 8.31 -5.16 -32.89
N THR A 265 7.48 -4.64 -32.01
CA THR A 265 6.25 -5.28 -31.54
C THR A 265 5.06 -4.40 -31.93
N ALA A 266 3.97 -5.03 -32.36
CA ALA A 266 2.67 -4.40 -32.52
C ALA A 266 1.61 -5.22 -31.80
N PHE A 267 0.60 -4.55 -31.26
CA PHE A 267 -0.51 -5.20 -30.58
C PHE A 267 -1.82 -4.44 -30.79
N GLY A 268 -2.94 -5.15 -30.65
CA GLY A 268 -4.27 -4.58 -30.77
C GLY A 268 -5.35 -5.53 -30.29
N GLY A 269 -6.36 -5.00 -29.60
CA GLY A 269 -7.45 -5.81 -29.05
C GLY A 269 -8.40 -5.03 -28.15
N ALA A 270 -9.34 -5.73 -27.54
CA ALA A 270 -10.27 -5.19 -26.55
C ALA A 270 -9.74 -5.37 -25.13
N VAL A 271 -10.02 -4.41 -24.25
CA VAL A 271 -9.74 -4.55 -22.82
C VAL A 271 -10.83 -5.42 -22.20
N PRO A 272 -10.50 -6.47 -21.43
CA PRO A 272 -11.51 -7.25 -20.73
C PRO A 272 -12.23 -6.40 -19.68
N GLU A 273 -13.55 -6.52 -19.63
CA GLU A 273 -14.39 -5.84 -18.65
C GLU A 273 -14.01 -6.31 -17.23
N PRO A 274 -13.70 -5.41 -16.28
CA PRO A 274 -13.17 -5.80 -14.97
C PRO A 274 -14.11 -6.69 -14.14
N LEU A 275 -15.41 -6.52 -14.34
CA LEU A 275 -16.45 -7.19 -13.54
C LEU A 275 -16.93 -8.51 -14.14
N SER A 276 -17.12 -8.57 -15.46
CA SER A 276 -17.66 -9.74 -16.15
C SER A 276 -16.61 -10.54 -16.90
N GLY A 277 -15.44 -9.96 -17.16
CA GLY A 277 -14.38 -10.58 -17.94
C GLY A 277 -14.72 -10.79 -19.41
N VAL A 278 -15.79 -10.20 -19.94
CA VAL A 278 -16.11 -10.19 -21.38
C VAL A 278 -15.33 -9.09 -22.09
N PRO A 279 -15.12 -9.15 -23.42
CA PRO A 279 -14.54 -8.04 -24.15
C PRO A 279 -15.37 -6.76 -23.96
N SER A 280 -14.73 -5.65 -23.54
CA SER A 280 -15.40 -4.35 -23.43
C SER A 280 -15.45 -3.62 -24.77
N SER A 281 -16.20 -2.52 -24.84
CA SER A 281 -16.17 -1.58 -25.97
C SER A 281 -14.85 -0.78 -26.05
N THR A 282 -13.97 -0.95 -25.06
CA THR A 282 -12.67 -0.28 -25.01
C THR A 282 -11.66 -1.09 -25.78
N ALA A 283 -11.06 -0.49 -26.80
CA ALA A 283 -9.95 -1.09 -27.54
C ALA A 283 -8.63 -0.44 -27.16
N ARG A 284 -7.54 -1.21 -27.17
CA ARG A 284 -6.17 -0.70 -27.03
C ARG A 284 -5.32 -1.23 -28.15
N PHE A 285 -4.44 -0.38 -28.67
CA PHE A 285 -3.55 -0.71 -29.77
C PHE A 285 -2.28 0.12 -29.69
N GLY A 286 -1.19 -0.40 -30.25
CA GLY A 286 0.09 0.27 -30.17
C GLY A 286 1.24 -0.58 -30.69
N GLY A 287 2.44 -0.09 -30.41
CA GLY A 287 3.67 -0.80 -30.76
C GLY A 287 4.84 -0.39 -29.88
N GLU A 288 5.86 -1.24 -29.88
CA GLU A 288 7.09 -1.05 -29.11
C GLU A 288 8.30 -1.36 -29.97
N LEU A 289 9.33 -0.53 -29.85
CA LEU A 289 10.68 -0.81 -30.30
C LEU A 289 11.49 -1.22 -29.07
N GLY A 290 12.00 -2.45 -29.09
CA GLY A 290 12.84 -2.99 -28.02
C GLY A 290 14.23 -3.32 -28.54
N TRP A 291 15.27 -2.93 -27.83
CA TRP A 291 16.65 -3.37 -28.04
C TRP A 291 17.14 -4.08 -26.79
N GLU A 292 17.80 -5.23 -26.95
CA GLU A 292 18.31 -6.03 -25.85
C GLU A 292 19.62 -6.71 -26.26
N GLU A 293 20.61 -6.69 -25.38
CA GLU A 293 21.90 -7.35 -25.61
C GLU A 293 22.27 -8.22 -24.40
N LEU A 294 22.09 -9.53 -24.53
CA LEU A 294 22.19 -10.47 -23.40
C LEU A 294 23.61 -11.00 -23.18
N ASP A 295 24.50 -10.81 -24.15
CA ASP A 295 25.88 -11.29 -24.07
C ASP A 295 26.80 -10.29 -23.36
N TRP A 296 26.33 -9.05 -23.14
CA TRP A 296 27.06 -8.04 -22.37
C TRP A 296 26.95 -8.30 -20.87
N ALA A 297 28.01 -7.97 -20.12
CA ALA A 297 28.05 -8.16 -18.67
C ALA A 297 26.90 -7.46 -17.92
N TRP A 298 26.41 -6.35 -18.47
CA TRP A 298 25.31 -5.55 -17.91
C TRP A 298 23.93 -5.91 -18.47
N ARG A 299 23.86 -6.76 -19.49
CA ARG A 299 22.62 -7.20 -20.14
C ARG A 299 21.60 -6.09 -20.37
N PRO A 300 21.97 -5.00 -21.08
CA PRO A 300 21.08 -3.86 -21.22
C PRO A 300 19.84 -4.21 -22.04
N ARG A 301 18.71 -3.62 -21.64
CA ARG A 301 17.44 -3.65 -22.36
C ARG A 301 16.84 -2.26 -22.39
N VAL A 302 16.44 -1.81 -23.57
CA VAL A 302 15.81 -0.52 -23.81
C VAL A 302 14.51 -0.75 -24.55
N ILE A 303 13.42 -0.15 -24.09
CA ILE A 303 12.11 -0.28 -24.72
C ILE A 303 11.52 1.11 -24.86
N VAL A 304 11.02 1.44 -26.06
CA VAL A 304 10.23 2.64 -26.31
C VAL A 304 8.94 2.21 -26.98
N GLY A 305 7.81 2.61 -26.42
CA GLY A 305 6.50 2.18 -26.87
C GLY A 305 5.49 3.30 -26.91
N GLY A 306 4.59 3.23 -27.88
CA GLY A 306 3.44 4.13 -27.98
C GLY A 306 2.17 3.31 -28.01
N HIS A 307 1.16 3.72 -27.27
CA HIS A 307 -0.16 3.10 -27.35
C HIS A 307 -1.27 4.11 -27.23
N ALA A 308 -2.42 3.75 -27.78
CA ALA A 308 -3.65 4.49 -27.64
C ALA A 308 -4.80 3.57 -27.23
N SER A 309 -5.80 4.16 -26.60
CA SER A 309 -7.07 3.49 -26.32
C SER A 309 -8.22 4.19 -27.03
N ARG A 310 -9.25 3.42 -27.36
CA ARG A 310 -10.51 3.91 -27.92
C ARG A 310 -11.62 3.54 -26.96
N PHE A 311 -12.39 4.53 -26.51
CA PHE A 311 -13.58 4.35 -25.69
C PHE A 311 -14.77 5.03 -26.37
N ASP A 312 -15.90 4.34 -26.44
CA ASP A 312 -17.12 4.80 -27.11
C ASP A 312 -16.88 5.41 -28.51
N GLY A 313 -16.05 4.74 -29.30
CA GLY A 313 -15.74 5.18 -30.65
C GLY A 313 -14.76 6.34 -30.78
N LYS A 314 -14.32 6.97 -29.68
CA LYS A 314 -13.34 8.08 -29.66
C LYS A 314 -11.99 7.64 -29.08
N ILE A 315 -10.91 8.29 -29.49
CA ILE A 315 -9.60 8.07 -28.85
C ILE A 315 -9.69 8.65 -27.44
N ASP A 316 -9.36 7.84 -26.44
CA ASP A 316 -9.46 8.20 -25.04
C ASP A 316 -8.08 8.52 -24.46
N GLU A 317 -7.15 7.56 -24.56
CA GLU A 317 -5.80 7.72 -24.03
C GLU A 317 -4.78 7.65 -25.16
N ARG A 318 -3.72 8.45 -25.05
CA ARG A 318 -2.53 8.36 -25.89
C ARG A 318 -1.33 8.42 -24.97
N ARG A 319 -0.45 7.42 -25.03
CA ARG A 319 0.70 7.32 -24.13
C ARG A 319 1.96 6.97 -24.89
N LEU A 320 3.06 7.63 -24.51
CA LEU A 320 4.41 7.29 -24.90
C LEU A 320 5.16 6.80 -23.65
N ASN A 321 5.81 5.65 -23.77
CA ASN A 321 6.51 4.98 -22.70
C ASN A 321 7.96 4.73 -23.11
N ALA A 322 8.86 4.81 -22.14
CA ALA A 322 10.23 4.36 -22.30
C ALA A 322 10.71 3.65 -21.02
N SER A 323 11.50 2.60 -21.17
CA SER A 323 12.21 1.96 -20.06
C SER A 323 13.63 1.58 -20.46
N ILE A 324 14.50 1.56 -19.46
CA ILE A 324 15.87 1.07 -19.54
C ILE A 324 16.09 0.16 -18.35
N ASP A 325 16.51 -1.07 -18.62
CA ASP A 325 16.88 -2.07 -17.63
C ASP A 325 18.32 -2.50 -17.85
N LEU A 326 19.10 -2.55 -16.76
CA LEU A 326 20.44 -3.11 -16.72
C LEU A 326 20.43 -4.25 -15.70
N MET A 327 20.89 -5.43 -16.09
CA MET A 327 20.83 -6.65 -15.27
C MET A 327 22.24 -7.28 -15.15
N PRO A 328 23.19 -6.63 -14.46
CA PRO A 328 24.47 -7.25 -14.16
C PRO A 328 24.31 -8.49 -13.26
N GLN A 329 25.32 -9.35 -13.19
CA GLN A 329 25.27 -10.56 -12.34
C GLN A 329 25.05 -10.27 -10.85
N PHE A 330 25.40 -9.07 -10.40
CA PHE A 330 25.30 -8.65 -9.02
C PHE A 330 24.02 -7.88 -8.69
N GLY A 331 23.11 -7.64 -9.63
CA GLY A 331 21.91 -6.83 -9.34
C GLY A 331 21.11 -6.39 -10.55
N HIS A 332 20.26 -5.39 -10.34
CA HIS A 332 19.43 -4.76 -11.36
C HIS A 332 19.39 -3.24 -11.18
N PHE A 333 19.23 -2.54 -12.29
CA PHE A 333 18.94 -1.11 -12.33
C PHE A 333 17.88 -0.86 -13.40
N GLY A 334 16.72 -0.36 -12.99
CA GLY A 334 15.59 -0.05 -13.86
C GLY A 334 15.28 1.44 -13.84
N THR A 335 14.85 1.98 -14.97
CA THR A 335 14.17 3.27 -15.02
C THR A 335 13.08 3.25 -16.08
N PHE A 336 12.01 4.00 -15.84
CA PHE A 336 10.93 4.16 -16.80
C PHE A 336 10.33 5.56 -16.74
N ALA A 337 9.70 5.96 -17.84
CA ALA A 337 8.89 7.16 -17.93
C ALA A 337 7.70 6.93 -18.86
N GLU A 338 6.57 7.53 -18.51
CA GLU A 338 5.33 7.55 -19.28
C GLU A 338 4.86 9.00 -19.43
N VAL A 339 4.61 9.40 -20.67
CA VAL A 339 3.98 10.67 -21.04
C VAL A 339 2.61 10.39 -21.61
N SER A 340 1.59 10.99 -21.02
CA SER A 340 0.21 10.93 -21.49
C SER A 340 -0.14 12.20 -22.26
N PHE A 341 -0.91 12.03 -23.34
CA PHE A 341 -1.43 13.13 -24.15
C PHE A 341 -2.95 13.13 -24.07
N PHE A 342 -3.51 14.27 -23.69
CA PHE A 342 -4.94 14.46 -23.49
C PHE A 342 -5.48 15.50 -24.47
N ASP A 343 -6.74 15.33 -24.88
CA ASP A 343 -7.44 16.35 -25.66
C ASP A 343 -7.77 17.57 -24.78
N ALA A 344 -7.90 18.75 -25.39
CA ALA A 344 -8.07 20.02 -24.66
C ALA A 344 -9.38 20.09 -23.86
N ASP A 345 -10.36 19.26 -24.22
CA ASP A 345 -11.66 19.12 -23.56
C ASP A 345 -11.69 17.95 -22.56
N ASN A 346 -10.53 17.40 -22.17
CA ASN A 346 -10.47 16.33 -21.18
C ASN A 346 -11.18 16.77 -19.87
N PRO A 347 -12.14 15.98 -19.37
CA PRO A 347 -13.02 16.39 -18.26
C PRO A 347 -12.29 16.56 -16.93
N TRP A 348 -11.04 16.10 -16.85
CA TRP A 348 -10.19 16.21 -15.67
C TRP A 348 -9.38 17.51 -15.64
N GLY A 349 -9.47 18.34 -16.68
CA GLY A 349 -8.66 19.55 -16.81
C GLY A 349 -7.15 19.25 -16.90
N ALA A 350 -6.78 18.07 -17.39
CA ALA A 350 -5.39 17.68 -17.57
C ALA A 350 -4.70 18.57 -18.62
N SER A 351 -3.40 18.85 -18.46
CA SER A 351 -2.67 19.50 -19.54
C SER A 351 -2.57 18.56 -20.74
N THR A 352 -2.49 19.12 -21.94
CA THR A 352 -2.46 18.36 -23.20
C THR A 352 -1.31 17.37 -23.27
N THR A 353 -0.26 17.58 -22.48
CA THR A 353 0.85 16.65 -22.29
C THR A 353 1.23 16.64 -20.81
N GLU A 354 1.33 15.46 -20.21
CA GLU A 354 1.70 15.27 -18.82
C GLU A 354 2.67 14.09 -18.68
N LEU A 355 3.70 14.24 -17.84
CA LEU A 355 4.44 13.09 -17.34
C LEU A 355 3.52 12.36 -16.35
N SER A 356 2.91 11.26 -16.78
CA SER A 356 1.92 10.52 -15.99
C SER A 356 2.58 9.52 -15.03
N ALA A 357 3.76 9.00 -15.38
CA ALA A 357 4.54 8.20 -14.46
C ALA A 357 6.03 8.31 -14.77
N ALA A 358 6.86 8.19 -13.75
CA ALA A 358 8.30 7.99 -13.90
C ALA A 358 8.84 7.23 -12.72
N GLY A 359 9.91 6.47 -12.92
CA GLY A 359 10.53 5.77 -11.82
C GLY A 359 11.95 5.32 -12.10
N ILE A 360 12.60 4.96 -11.02
CA ILE A 360 13.92 4.39 -10.97
C ILE A 360 13.95 3.37 -9.85
N ASP A 361 14.60 2.25 -10.07
CA ASP A 361 14.86 1.25 -9.06
C ASP A 361 16.23 0.63 -9.30
N ALA A 362 16.83 0.19 -8.22
CA ALA A 362 18.11 -0.47 -8.24
C ALA A 362 18.17 -1.46 -7.09
N ASP A 363 18.64 -2.66 -7.37
CA ASP A 363 19.00 -3.63 -6.35
C ASP A 363 20.35 -4.26 -6.66
N GLY A 364 21.01 -4.76 -5.63
CA GLY A 364 22.25 -5.48 -5.83
C GLY A 364 22.70 -6.22 -4.59
N ARG A 365 23.51 -7.23 -4.85
CA ARG A 365 24.14 -8.09 -3.86
C ARG A 365 25.63 -8.21 -4.13
N ALA A 366 26.42 -7.86 -3.12
CA ALA A 366 27.86 -8.04 -3.10
C ALA A 366 28.24 -8.91 -1.89
N GLY A 367 28.38 -10.22 -2.13
CA GLY A 367 28.68 -11.20 -1.10
C GLY A 367 27.56 -11.31 -0.06
N VAL A 368 27.84 -10.87 1.17
CA VAL A 368 26.88 -10.85 2.29
C VAL A 368 26.03 -9.58 2.31
N VAL A 369 26.37 -8.55 1.54
CA VAL A 369 25.65 -7.27 1.53
C VAL A 369 24.58 -7.29 0.45
N GLU A 370 23.37 -6.90 0.79
CA GLU A 370 22.23 -6.70 -0.12
C GLU A 370 21.75 -5.25 0.03
N LEU A 371 21.52 -4.55 -1.07
CA LEU A 371 21.03 -3.17 -1.11
C LEU A 371 19.94 -3.06 -2.15
N SER A 372 18.89 -2.30 -1.85
CA SER A 372 17.89 -1.89 -2.83
C SER A 372 17.40 -0.48 -2.55
N ALA A 373 17.03 0.23 -3.61
CA ALA A 373 16.43 1.54 -3.55
C ALA A 373 15.50 1.73 -4.74
N TRP A 374 14.41 2.47 -4.55
CA TRP A 374 13.48 2.79 -5.61
C TRP A 374 12.80 4.12 -5.36
N GLY A 375 12.37 4.75 -6.43
CA GLY A 375 11.62 5.99 -6.43
C GLY A 375 10.67 6.01 -7.61
N ARG A 376 9.43 6.44 -7.39
CA ARG A 376 8.39 6.53 -8.40
C ARG A 376 7.54 7.75 -8.20
N MET A 377 7.23 8.40 -9.31
CA MET A 377 6.20 9.41 -9.45
C MET A 377 5.04 8.81 -10.26
N GLN A 378 3.82 9.08 -9.82
CA GLN A 378 2.61 8.68 -10.53
C GLN A 378 1.54 9.76 -10.40
N GLN A 379 1.02 10.21 -11.54
CA GLN A 379 -0.21 11.00 -11.61
C GLN A 379 -1.43 10.09 -11.43
N PRO A 380 -2.56 10.65 -10.94
CA PRO A 380 -3.85 9.96 -11.02
C PRO A 380 -4.19 9.57 -12.47
N GLU A 381 -4.90 8.46 -12.63
CA GLU A 381 -5.42 8.04 -13.94
C GLU A 381 -6.58 8.96 -14.36
N ARG A 382 -6.54 9.50 -15.59
CA ARG A 382 -7.47 10.54 -16.08
C ARG A 382 -8.16 10.15 -17.41
N SER A 383 -8.50 8.88 -17.56
CA SER A 383 -9.20 8.38 -18.74
C SER A 383 -10.72 8.56 -18.67
N ASN A 384 -11.36 8.75 -19.82
CA ASN A 384 -12.82 8.81 -19.91
C ASN A 384 -13.44 7.43 -19.60
N TRP A 385 -12.74 6.34 -19.94
CA TRP A 385 -13.13 5.00 -19.52
C TRP A 385 -13.26 4.93 -17.99
N LEU A 386 -12.25 5.35 -17.23
CA LEU A 386 -12.31 5.30 -15.76
C LEU A 386 -13.40 6.23 -15.20
N ALA A 387 -13.57 7.42 -15.78
CA ALA A 387 -14.63 8.36 -15.41
C ALA A 387 -16.05 7.78 -15.60
N ALA A 388 -16.23 6.84 -16.54
CA ALA A 388 -17.51 6.19 -16.77
C ALA A 388 -17.85 5.11 -15.72
N PHE A 389 -16.84 4.55 -15.04
CA PHE A 389 -17.04 3.46 -14.06
C PHE A 389 -17.01 3.92 -12.61
N LEU A 390 -16.39 5.06 -12.31
CA LEU A 390 -16.25 5.56 -10.94
C LEU A 390 -17.03 6.87 -10.77
N PRO A 391 -17.81 7.03 -9.68
CA PRO A 391 -18.39 8.33 -9.35
C PRO A 391 -17.27 9.37 -9.27
N PRO A 392 -17.51 10.64 -9.67
CA PRO A 392 -16.50 11.69 -9.60
C PRO A 392 -15.88 11.84 -8.20
N GLU A 393 -16.64 11.53 -7.15
CA GLU A 393 -16.24 11.58 -5.74
C GLU A 393 -15.25 10.48 -5.32
N PHE A 394 -15.20 9.36 -6.05
CA PHE A 394 -14.20 8.29 -5.85
C PHE A 394 -12.86 8.64 -6.50
N LEU A 395 -12.91 9.59 -7.42
CA LEU A 395 -11.79 10.06 -8.23
C LEU A 395 -11.25 11.40 -7.73
N CYS A 396 -12.05 12.11 -6.93
CA CYS A 396 -11.76 13.41 -6.36
C CYS A 396 -12.40 13.55 -4.98
N ILE A 397 -11.63 13.96 -3.99
CA ILE A 397 -12.25 14.59 -2.81
C ILE A 397 -12.72 15.95 -3.31
N ALA A 398 -14.03 16.10 -3.50
CA ALA A 398 -14.62 17.37 -3.92
C ALA A 398 -14.20 18.45 -2.91
N GLY A 399 -13.54 19.50 -3.39
CA GLY A 399 -13.46 20.74 -2.63
C GLY A 399 -14.90 21.22 -2.42
N THR A 400 -15.30 21.44 -1.18
CA THR A 400 -16.67 21.77 -0.77
C THR A 400 -17.09 23.19 -1.13
N SER A 401 -16.80 23.66 -2.35
CA SER A 401 -17.25 24.98 -2.81
C SER A 401 -18.07 24.87 -4.08
N ALA A 402 -19.38 25.11 -3.96
CA ALA A 402 -20.35 25.09 -5.05
C ALA A 402 -20.16 26.24 -6.07
N THR A 403 -19.20 27.15 -5.87
CA THR A 403 -19.06 28.39 -6.65
C THR A 403 -17.72 28.53 -7.37
N SER A 404 -16.83 27.53 -7.31
CA SER A 404 -15.61 27.51 -8.12
C SER A 404 -15.29 26.07 -8.51
N PRO A 405 -15.01 25.76 -9.78
CA PRO A 405 -14.42 24.48 -10.16
C PRO A 405 -12.98 24.46 -9.64
N SER A 406 -12.79 24.26 -8.33
CA SER A 406 -11.45 24.11 -7.77
C SER A 406 -10.89 22.78 -8.27
N PRO A 407 -9.63 22.72 -8.72
CA PRO A 407 -9.01 21.48 -9.14
C PRO A 407 -9.13 20.43 -8.03
N CYS A 408 -9.55 19.23 -8.44
CA CYS A 408 -9.66 18.01 -7.64
C CYS A 408 -8.59 17.92 -6.54
N LEU A 409 -8.98 17.84 -5.26
CA LEU A 409 -8.06 17.51 -4.16
C LEU A 409 -7.64 16.05 -4.36
N GLY A 410 -6.39 15.84 -4.77
CA GLY A 410 -5.88 14.55 -5.27
C GLY A 410 -5.42 14.58 -6.72
N SER A 411 -5.53 15.71 -7.44
CA SER A 411 -5.02 15.89 -8.81
C SER A 411 -3.49 15.87 -8.92
N GLY A 412 -2.77 16.00 -7.81
CA GLY A 412 -1.32 16.10 -7.78
C GLY A 412 -0.61 14.74 -7.88
N ALA A 413 0.62 14.77 -8.38
CA ALA A 413 1.46 13.59 -8.46
C ALA A 413 1.72 12.98 -7.08
N VAL A 414 1.67 11.66 -6.99
CA VAL A 414 2.15 10.90 -5.83
C VAL A 414 3.60 10.53 -6.08
N TYR A 415 4.47 11.01 -5.20
CA TYR A 415 5.87 10.61 -5.14
C TYR A 415 6.03 9.56 -4.05
N THR A 416 6.62 8.43 -4.40
CA THR A 416 6.88 7.31 -3.52
C THR A 416 8.33 6.92 -3.67
N GLY A 417 8.97 6.50 -2.58
CA GLY A 417 10.31 5.98 -2.65
C GLY A 417 10.66 5.19 -1.41
N GLY A 418 11.71 4.39 -1.50
CA GLY A 418 12.16 3.58 -0.39
C GLY A 418 13.47 2.88 -0.71
N GLY A 419 13.93 2.11 0.26
CA GLY A 419 15.11 1.29 0.12
C GLY A 419 15.29 0.34 1.28
N GLU A 420 16.16 -0.63 1.07
CA GLU A 420 16.54 -1.65 2.04
C GLU A 420 18.05 -1.86 1.98
N ALA A 421 18.64 -2.11 3.14
CA ALA A 421 20.01 -2.56 3.28
C ALA A 421 20.05 -3.78 4.20
N GLY A 422 20.76 -4.81 3.78
CA GLY A 422 20.81 -6.09 4.46
C GLY A 422 22.20 -6.70 4.51
N LEU A 423 22.42 -7.50 5.55
CA LEU A 423 23.54 -8.42 5.71
C LEU A 423 22.99 -9.83 5.82
N ARG A 424 23.44 -10.73 4.94
CA ARG A 424 23.02 -12.13 4.90
C ARG A 424 24.21 -13.06 5.00
N PHE A 425 24.27 -13.77 6.12
CA PHE A 425 25.21 -14.84 6.42
C PHE A 425 24.46 -16.19 6.35
N ASP A 426 25.19 -17.30 6.46
CA ASP A 426 24.60 -18.65 6.36
C ASP A 426 23.51 -18.94 7.42
N LYS A 427 23.69 -18.38 8.63
CA LYS A 427 22.83 -18.63 9.79
C LYS A 427 22.17 -17.38 10.36
N ALA A 428 22.49 -16.22 9.81
CA ALA A 428 22.00 -14.96 10.33
C ALA A 428 21.70 -14.01 9.18
N SER A 429 20.62 -13.25 9.29
CA SER A 429 20.41 -12.11 8.41
C SER A 429 19.88 -10.93 9.21
N VAL A 430 20.30 -9.74 8.81
CA VAL A 430 19.80 -8.47 9.33
C VAL A 430 19.41 -7.63 8.13
N SER A 431 18.21 -7.05 8.12
CA SER A 431 17.83 -6.06 7.12
C SER A 431 17.15 -4.86 7.76
N VAL A 432 17.39 -3.69 7.19
CA VAL A 432 16.80 -2.42 7.62
C VAL A 432 16.32 -1.73 6.36
N GLY A 433 15.08 -1.25 6.37
CA GLY A 433 14.52 -0.58 5.21
C GLY A 433 13.47 0.44 5.61
N GLY A 434 13.00 1.17 4.62
CA GLY A 434 11.95 2.15 4.81
C GLY A 434 11.42 2.70 3.50
N ASN A 435 10.31 3.39 3.59
CA ASN A 435 9.67 4.04 2.47
C ASN A 435 8.98 5.34 2.91
N ALA A 436 8.70 6.19 1.94
CA ALA A 436 7.90 7.38 2.12
C ALA A 436 7.05 7.64 0.88
N SER A 437 5.91 8.28 1.10
CA SER A 437 5.05 8.79 0.04
C SER A 437 4.55 10.19 0.36
N VAL A 438 4.57 11.06 -0.63
CA VAL A 438 4.07 12.43 -0.55
C VAL A 438 3.18 12.69 -1.75
N THR A 439 1.98 13.22 -1.51
CA THR A 439 1.08 13.65 -2.58
C THR A 439 1.20 15.16 -2.79
N GLN A 440 1.55 15.56 -4.00
CA GLN A 440 1.71 16.96 -4.39
C GLN A 440 0.44 17.77 -4.08
N ASN A 441 0.62 19.01 -3.63
CA ASN A 441 -0.47 19.93 -3.26
C ASN A 441 -1.38 19.42 -2.13
N THR A 442 -0.89 18.49 -1.31
CA THR A 442 -1.59 18.02 -0.11
C THR A 442 -0.64 17.93 1.07
N THR A 443 -1.18 17.88 2.29
CA THR A 443 -0.42 17.56 3.52
C THR A 443 -0.33 16.05 3.77
N SER A 444 -0.86 15.23 2.84
CA SER A 444 -0.89 13.78 2.98
C SER A 444 0.51 13.22 2.78
N THR A 445 1.03 12.64 3.86
CA THR A 445 2.37 12.05 3.90
C THR A 445 2.29 10.73 4.65
N MET A 446 3.00 9.74 4.12
CA MET A 446 3.26 8.50 4.84
C MET A 446 4.76 8.23 4.82
N ALA A 447 5.29 7.76 5.94
CA ALA A 447 6.64 7.26 6.03
C ALA A 447 6.66 6.04 6.94
N GLY A 448 7.44 5.04 6.56
CA GLY A 448 7.60 3.80 7.31
C GLY A 448 9.05 3.37 7.31
N GLY A 449 9.44 2.65 8.36
CA GLY A 449 10.76 2.04 8.48
C GLY A 449 10.67 0.75 9.26
N TYR A 450 11.59 -0.16 9.01
CA TYR A 450 11.69 -1.41 9.74
C TYR A 450 13.13 -1.86 9.90
N ALA A 451 13.36 -2.70 10.90
CA ALA A 451 14.57 -3.47 11.08
C ALA A 451 14.18 -4.90 11.42
N ASN A 452 14.70 -5.87 10.67
CA ASN A 452 14.45 -7.29 10.86
C ASN A 452 15.76 -8.03 11.07
N THR A 453 15.70 -9.04 11.93
CA THR A 453 16.80 -9.95 12.21
C THR A 453 16.28 -11.37 12.19
N ARG A 454 17.06 -12.27 11.62
CA ARG A 454 16.82 -13.71 11.65
C ARG A 454 18.08 -14.38 12.14
N LEU A 455 17.91 -15.30 13.07
CA LEU A 455 18.96 -16.17 13.58
C LEU A 455 18.46 -17.61 13.43
N ILE A 456 19.27 -18.47 12.82
CA ILE A 456 19.04 -19.90 12.67
C ILE A 456 20.10 -20.58 13.54
N ASP A 457 19.73 -21.07 14.73
CA ASP A 457 20.74 -21.59 15.66
C ASP A 457 20.34 -22.75 16.59
N LEU A 458 21.40 -23.47 16.96
CA LEU A 458 21.66 -24.52 17.94
C LEU A 458 21.52 -26.00 17.54
N VAL A 459 20.59 -26.41 16.67
CA VAL A 459 20.52 -27.82 16.17
C VAL A 459 20.25 -27.93 14.66
N GLY A 460 20.37 -26.81 13.92
CA GLY A 460 20.11 -26.77 12.47
C GLY A 460 18.63 -26.74 12.08
N THR A 461 17.71 -26.79 13.05
CA THR A 461 16.26 -26.82 12.84
C THR A 461 15.55 -25.60 13.43
N MET A 462 16.05 -24.95 14.47
CA MET A 462 15.37 -23.81 15.11
C MET A 462 15.73 -22.47 14.45
N ARG A 463 14.73 -21.59 14.32
CA ARG A 463 14.90 -20.20 13.88
C ARG A 463 14.20 -19.23 14.82
N ILE A 464 14.76 -18.04 14.96
CA ILE A 464 14.15 -16.91 15.64
C ILE A 464 14.20 -15.73 14.69
N ASP A 465 13.05 -15.14 14.41
CA ASP A 465 12.92 -13.86 13.74
C ASP A 465 12.54 -12.80 14.76
N ALA A 466 13.23 -11.66 14.77
CA ALA A 466 12.87 -10.50 15.57
C ALA A 466 12.89 -9.25 14.69
N GLY A 467 11.89 -8.39 14.84
CA GLY A 467 11.78 -7.19 14.03
C GLY A 467 11.16 -6.02 14.78
N VAL A 468 11.39 -4.82 14.27
CA VAL A 468 10.77 -3.59 14.73
C VAL A 468 10.31 -2.82 13.50
N ALA A 469 9.11 -2.27 13.54
CA ALA A 469 8.56 -1.43 12.48
C ALA A 469 7.99 -0.15 13.08
N VAL A 470 8.20 0.95 12.39
CA VAL A 470 7.64 2.26 12.74
C VAL A 470 6.95 2.82 11.50
N SER A 471 5.76 3.39 11.68
CA SER A 471 5.08 4.09 10.60
C SER A 471 4.44 5.37 11.11
N ARG A 472 4.42 6.38 10.24
CA ARG A 472 3.79 7.66 10.45
C ARG A 472 2.98 7.98 9.21
N GLY A 473 1.67 8.07 9.36
CA GLY A 473 0.74 8.42 8.29
C GLY A 473 -0.07 9.67 8.61
N THR A 474 -0.97 10.00 7.68
CA THR A 474 -1.97 11.06 7.84
C THR A 474 -2.94 10.76 8.99
N PHE A 475 -3.35 9.50 9.15
CA PHE A 475 -4.36 9.11 10.14
C PHE A 475 -3.80 8.31 11.32
N LEU A 476 -2.71 7.57 11.12
CA LEU A 476 -2.21 6.57 12.07
C LEU A 476 -0.70 6.67 12.22
N ASN A 477 -0.23 6.63 13.46
CA ASN A 477 1.17 6.39 13.80
C ASN A 477 1.27 5.05 14.53
N THR A 478 2.27 4.24 14.17
CA THR A 478 2.49 2.95 14.82
C THR A 478 3.96 2.72 15.14
N VAL A 479 4.21 2.04 16.26
CA VAL A 479 5.50 1.46 16.60
C VAL A 479 5.23 0.03 17.04
N ALA A 480 5.78 -0.94 16.32
CA ALA A 480 5.55 -2.36 16.59
C ALA A 480 6.87 -3.11 16.72
N GLY A 481 6.93 -4.04 17.67
CA GLY A 481 7.99 -5.04 17.76
C GLY A 481 7.41 -6.40 17.43
N THR A 482 8.18 -7.29 16.80
CA THR A 482 7.77 -8.65 16.47
C THR A 482 8.83 -9.62 16.96
N LEU A 483 8.39 -10.73 17.56
CA LEU A 483 9.23 -11.88 17.87
C LEU A 483 8.54 -13.13 17.35
N SER A 484 9.26 -13.95 16.58
CA SER A 484 8.73 -15.15 15.96
C SER A 484 9.71 -16.31 16.05
N PRO A 485 9.58 -17.18 17.08
CA PRO A 485 10.26 -18.46 17.09
C PRO A 485 9.64 -19.42 16.07
N GLY A 486 10.47 -20.28 15.51
CA GLY A 486 10.03 -21.35 14.61
C GLY A 486 10.99 -22.52 14.53
N VAL A 487 10.54 -23.58 13.87
CA VAL A 487 11.31 -24.79 13.63
C VAL A 487 11.10 -25.29 12.21
N GLU A 488 12.21 -25.54 11.52
CA GLU A 488 12.31 -26.20 10.23
C GLU A 488 12.62 -27.68 10.47
N LEU A 489 11.73 -28.57 10.01
CA LEU A 489 11.83 -30.02 10.15
C LEU A 489 11.84 -30.69 8.77
N LEU A 490 12.17 -31.98 8.74
CA LEU A 490 12.11 -32.83 7.54
C LEU A 490 12.91 -32.25 6.35
N ASP A 491 14.18 -31.92 6.57
CA ASP A 491 15.05 -31.27 5.58
C ASP A 491 14.43 -30.00 4.98
N ARG A 492 13.82 -29.17 5.84
CA ARG A 492 13.11 -27.93 5.46
C ARG A 492 11.91 -28.16 4.54
N ARG A 493 11.19 -29.27 4.73
CA ARG A 493 9.87 -29.51 4.11
C ARG A 493 8.70 -29.20 5.04
N LEU A 494 8.97 -28.84 6.29
CA LEU A 494 7.99 -28.38 7.24
C LEU A 494 8.59 -27.20 8.02
N ASP A 495 7.90 -26.08 8.04
CA ASP A 495 8.27 -24.89 8.81
C ASP A 495 7.08 -24.50 9.69
N LEU A 496 7.29 -24.52 10.99
CA LEU A 496 6.30 -24.14 12.00
C LEU A 496 6.81 -22.90 12.71
N SER A 497 5.97 -21.88 12.86
CA SER A 497 6.34 -20.67 13.59
C SER A 497 5.18 -20.14 14.40
N ALA A 498 5.49 -19.56 15.55
CA ALA A 498 4.60 -18.71 16.30
C ALA A 498 5.12 -17.27 16.21
N ARG A 499 4.24 -16.28 16.37
CA ARG A 499 4.62 -14.87 16.39
C ARG A 499 3.87 -14.11 17.46
N TYR A 500 4.53 -13.14 18.06
CA TYR A 500 3.92 -12.13 18.91
C TYR A 500 4.39 -10.75 18.46
N ARG A 501 3.44 -9.83 18.28
CA ARG A 501 3.69 -8.47 17.84
C ARG A 501 2.88 -7.47 18.68
N PRO A 502 3.45 -6.87 19.73
CA PRO A 502 2.89 -5.68 20.34
C PRO A 502 3.06 -4.47 19.42
N ALA A 503 2.03 -3.63 19.31
CA ALA A 503 2.04 -2.38 18.57
C ALA A 503 1.46 -1.25 19.41
N LEU A 504 2.23 -0.17 19.58
CA LEU A 504 1.73 1.09 20.11
C LEU A 504 1.12 1.88 18.95
N VAL A 505 -0.17 2.14 19.03
CA VAL A 505 -0.97 2.77 17.98
C VAL A 505 -1.50 4.11 18.47
N ARG A 506 -1.46 5.11 17.60
CA ARG A 506 -2.02 6.44 17.88
C ARG A 506 -2.69 7.00 16.64
N TYR A 507 -4.00 7.19 16.70
CA TYR A 507 -4.72 7.95 15.68
C TYR A 507 -4.34 9.43 15.79
N ARG A 508 -4.14 10.15 14.69
CA ARG A 508 -3.86 11.59 14.77
C ARG A 508 -5.01 12.40 15.37
N ALA A 509 -6.24 11.92 15.20
CA ALA A 509 -7.43 12.53 15.80
C ALA A 509 -7.53 12.26 17.32
N ASP A 510 -6.79 11.29 17.84
CA ASP A 510 -6.74 10.94 19.27
C ASP A 510 -5.40 11.37 19.87
N GLU A 511 -5.43 12.04 21.03
CA GLU A 511 -4.20 12.44 21.71
C GLU A 511 -3.56 11.27 22.48
N SER A 512 -4.30 10.19 22.74
CA SER A 512 -3.83 9.04 23.50
C SER A 512 -3.33 7.89 22.60
N ALA A 513 -2.18 7.33 22.95
CA ALA A 513 -1.68 6.10 22.33
C ALA A 513 -2.21 4.89 23.11
N PHE A 514 -2.57 3.83 22.41
CA PHE A 514 -3.02 2.58 22.99
C PHE A 514 -2.21 1.40 22.47
N LEU A 515 -2.23 0.31 23.24
CA LEU A 515 -1.48 -0.90 22.93
C LEU A 515 -2.39 -1.91 22.24
N GLU A 516 -1.97 -2.35 21.07
CA GLU A 516 -2.53 -3.50 20.36
C GLU A 516 -1.56 -4.68 20.45
N HIS A 517 -2.12 -5.87 20.39
CA HIS A 517 -1.39 -7.13 20.42
C HIS A 517 -1.81 -7.98 19.25
N LEU A 518 -0.83 -8.57 18.57
CA LEU A 518 -1.07 -9.60 17.58
C LEU A 518 -0.33 -10.87 18.01
N VAL A 519 -1.06 -11.97 18.13
CA VAL A 519 -0.50 -13.32 18.35
C VAL A 519 -0.89 -14.18 17.17
N GLY A 520 0.06 -14.91 16.61
CA GLY A 520 -0.25 -15.77 15.49
C GLY A 520 0.64 -17.00 15.37
N ALA A 521 0.27 -17.86 14.44
CA ALA A 521 1.02 -19.05 14.10
C ALA A 521 0.93 -19.28 12.60
N ALA A 522 2.03 -19.77 12.02
CA ALA A 522 2.08 -20.16 10.62
C ALA A 522 2.72 -21.54 10.47
N VAL A 523 2.18 -22.30 9.52
CA VAL A 523 2.72 -23.56 9.06
C VAL A 523 2.92 -23.49 7.55
N TRP A 524 4.08 -23.92 7.10
CA TRP A 524 4.34 -24.23 5.70
C TRP A 524 4.81 -25.68 5.61
N VAL A 525 4.30 -26.42 4.64
CA VAL A 525 4.65 -27.82 4.42
C VAL A 525 4.71 -28.14 2.93
N ALA A 526 5.76 -28.84 2.52
CA ALA A 526 5.99 -29.34 1.17
C ALA A 526 6.17 -30.87 1.21
N PRO A 527 5.08 -31.65 1.36
CA PRO A 527 5.16 -33.11 1.47
C PRO A 527 5.78 -33.77 0.23
N SER A 528 5.66 -33.14 -0.94
CA SER A 528 6.30 -33.56 -2.19
C SER A 528 6.87 -32.36 -2.93
N ARG A 529 7.67 -32.60 -3.99
CA ARG A 529 8.14 -31.53 -4.90
C ARG A 529 7.00 -30.89 -5.71
N SER A 530 5.89 -31.59 -5.82
CA SER A 530 4.72 -31.18 -6.59
C SER A 530 3.64 -30.53 -5.73
N PHE A 531 3.77 -30.48 -4.41
CA PHE A 531 2.72 -29.92 -3.54
C PHE A 531 3.29 -29.09 -2.41
N ASP A 532 2.79 -27.86 -2.27
CA ASP A 532 3.08 -26.94 -1.17
C ASP A 532 1.78 -26.50 -0.50
N LEU A 533 1.80 -26.37 0.82
CA LEU A 533 0.72 -25.80 1.62
C LEU A 533 1.31 -24.77 2.60
N SER A 534 0.65 -23.62 2.70
CA SER A 534 0.91 -22.59 3.69
C SER A 534 -0.39 -22.22 4.38
N LEU A 535 -0.38 -22.09 5.69
CA LEU A 535 -1.49 -21.60 6.51
C LEU A 535 -0.93 -20.65 7.57
N ASP A 536 -1.61 -19.54 7.80
CA ASP A 536 -1.24 -18.50 8.74
C ASP A 536 -2.52 -18.02 9.45
N ALA A 537 -2.46 -17.89 10.77
CA ALA A 537 -3.55 -17.42 11.59
C ALA A 537 -3.03 -16.39 12.61
N ASP A 538 -3.65 -15.22 12.63
CA ASP A 538 -3.29 -14.10 13.50
C ASP A 538 -4.54 -13.64 14.27
N LYS A 539 -4.40 -13.45 15.59
CA LYS A 539 -5.39 -12.79 16.45
C LYS A 539 -4.83 -11.43 16.84
N ALA A 540 -5.44 -10.36 16.33
CA ALA A 540 -5.23 -9.00 16.78
C ALA A 540 -6.25 -8.64 17.86
N PHE A 541 -5.79 -8.10 18.99
CA PHE A 541 -6.64 -7.68 20.10
C PHE A 541 -6.06 -6.45 20.81
N GLY A 542 -6.93 -5.57 21.30
CA GLY A 542 -6.58 -4.30 21.93
C GLY A 542 -7.83 -3.52 22.31
N SER A 543 -7.68 -2.24 22.63
CA SER A 543 -8.82 -1.39 22.98
C SER A 543 -9.76 -1.10 21.79
N ASP A 544 -9.23 -1.09 20.57
CA ASP A 544 -9.97 -0.73 19.35
C ASP A 544 -9.99 -1.84 18.29
N VAL A 545 -9.32 -2.95 18.55
CA VAL A 545 -9.26 -4.10 17.64
C VAL A 545 -9.57 -5.38 18.37
N ASP A 546 -10.43 -6.20 17.79
CA ASP A 546 -10.64 -7.58 18.21
C ASP A 546 -10.97 -8.42 16.97
N VAL A 547 -9.92 -8.86 16.28
CA VAL A 547 -10.02 -9.46 14.95
C VAL A 547 -9.15 -10.71 14.86
N PHE A 548 -9.73 -11.77 14.32
CA PHE A 548 -9.04 -12.99 13.95
C PHE A 548 -8.92 -13.07 12.43
N VAL A 549 -7.72 -13.29 11.93
CA VAL A 549 -7.40 -13.41 10.51
C VAL A 549 -6.81 -14.79 10.27
N VAL A 550 -7.29 -15.49 9.25
CA VAL A 550 -6.69 -16.73 8.75
C VAL A 550 -6.46 -16.57 7.26
N GLN A 551 -5.31 -17.02 6.77
CA GLN A 551 -5.01 -17.06 5.36
C GLN A 551 -4.29 -18.36 5.02
N GLY A 552 -4.52 -18.88 3.82
CA GLY A 552 -3.89 -20.11 3.37
C GLY A 552 -3.71 -20.16 1.85
N LEU A 553 -2.73 -20.96 1.44
CA LEU A 553 -2.41 -21.26 0.05
C LEU A 553 -2.01 -22.73 -0.05
N ALA A 554 -2.70 -23.50 -0.89
CA ALA A 554 -2.25 -24.81 -1.34
C ALA A 554 -1.93 -24.72 -2.83
N THR A 555 -0.80 -25.28 -3.28
CA THR A 555 -0.42 -25.34 -4.69
C THR A 555 0.02 -26.74 -5.05
N TRP A 556 -0.59 -27.29 -6.09
CA TRP A 556 -0.22 -28.57 -6.70
C TRP A 556 0.30 -28.34 -8.12
N ARG A 557 1.45 -28.93 -8.45
CA ARG A 557 2.13 -28.85 -9.74
C ARG A 557 2.32 -30.27 -10.27
N PRO A 558 1.32 -30.84 -10.97
CA PRO A 558 1.45 -32.17 -11.56
C PRO A 558 2.60 -32.23 -12.55
N GLU A 559 3.22 -33.39 -12.64
CA GLU A 559 4.13 -33.70 -13.74
C GLU A 559 3.29 -34.04 -14.98
N ILE A 560 3.56 -33.36 -16.10
CA ILE A 560 2.83 -33.49 -17.37
C ILE A 560 3.82 -33.64 -18.51
#